data_AF-A0AAD9AFV0-F1
#
_entry.id   AF-A0AAD9AFV0-F1
#
_cell.length_a   1.000
_cell.length_b   1.000
_cell.length_c   1.000
_cell.angle_alpha   90.00
_cell.angle_beta   90.00
_cell.angle_gamma   90.00
#
_symmetry.space_group_name_H-M   'P 1'
#
loop_
_entity.id
_entity.type
_entity.pdbx_description
1 polymer ?
#
loop_
_entity_poly.entity_id
_entity_poly.type
_entity_poly.pdbx_seq_one_letter_code
_entity_poly.pdbx_strand_id
1 'polypeptide(L)'
;MNFFKAFYALQVLYHSCIDLIKASILFMYLRIFHLPGEKVRIILWATLILNILNGLIFIFVGLFQCQPISLAWTFWTGEAMGKCIDIVQLALAHAGINIALDVWMLIIPATQIWSMNLATKKKFAIMFMFGLGLFLTVVSCYRITQILEFKKYPLNPTGTC
;
A
#
# COMPACT_ATOMS: atom_id res chain seq x y z
N MET A 1 2.49 18.98 -21.18
CA MET A 1 3.71 18.35 -20.59
C MET A 1 3.67 18.19 -19.06
N ASN A 2 2.95 19.03 -18.30
CA ASN A 2 2.95 18.96 -16.82
C ASN A 2 1.98 17.93 -16.21
N PHE A 3 0.88 17.58 -16.90
CA PHE A 3 -0.15 16.68 -16.38
C PHE A 3 0.38 15.28 -16.02
N PHE A 4 1.14 14.65 -16.93
CA PHE A 4 1.69 13.31 -16.70
C PHE A 4 2.74 13.27 -15.59
N LYS A 5 3.56 14.33 -15.44
CA LYS A 5 4.51 14.46 -14.33
C LYS A 5 3.78 14.60 -12.99
N ALA A 6 2.71 15.38 -12.94
CA ALA A 6 1.88 15.54 -11.74
C ALA A 6 1.16 14.23 -11.37
N PHE A 7 0.62 13.51 -12.36
CA PHE A 7 -0.01 12.22 -12.15
C PHE A 7 0.96 11.18 -11.58
N TYR A 8 2.17 11.12 -12.13
CA TYR A 8 3.25 10.27 -11.64
C TYR A 8 3.65 10.60 -10.19
N ALA A 9 3.83 11.88 -9.88
CA ALA A 9 4.14 12.32 -8.52
C ALA A 9 3.01 11.98 -7.54
N LEU A 10 1.75 12.18 -7.94
CA LEU A 10 0.57 11.87 -7.13
C LEU A 10 0.48 10.36 -6.85
N GLN A 11 0.81 9.52 -7.83
CA GLN A 11 0.84 8.08 -7.66
C GLN A 11 1.85 7.69 -6.57
N VAL A 12 3.08 8.18 -6.64
CA VAL A 12 4.11 7.87 -5.62
C VAL A 12 3.70 8.38 -4.25
N LEU A 13 3.22 9.64 -4.16
CA LEU A 13 2.73 10.23 -2.91
C LEU A 13 1.61 9.42 -2.28
N TYR A 14 0.65 8.95 -3.07
CA TYR A 14 -0.45 8.13 -2.58
C TYR A 14 0.03 6.83 -1.92
N HIS A 15 1.01 6.14 -2.53
CA HIS A 15 1.57 4.92 -1.97
C HIS A 15 2.29 5.21 -0.65
N SER A 16 3.13 6.25 -0.63
CA SER A 16 3.82 6.71 0.58
C SER A 16 2.86 7.08 1.71
N CYS A 17 1.73 7.73 1.41
CA CYS A 17 0.72 8.07 2.41
C CYS A 17 0.11 6.84 3.05
N ILE A 18 -0.18 5.79 2.27
CA ILE A 18 -0.74 4.53 2.81
C ILE A 18 0.26 3.86 3.76
N ASP A 19 1.52 3.76 3.36
CA ASP A 19 2.57 3.16 4.21
C ASP A 19 2.78 3.96 5.51
N LEU A 20 2.76 5.30 5.43
CA LEU A 20 2.87 6.15 6.61
C LEU A 20 1.70 5.97 7.59
N ILE A 21 0.47 5.80 7.09
CA ILE A 21 -0.71 5.53 7.92
C ILE A 21 -0.54 4.19 8.66
N LYS A 22 -0.10 3.15 7.95
CA LYS A 22 0.16 1.82 8.54
C LYS A 22 1.25 1.90 9.60
N ALA A 23 2.37 2.58 9.32
CA ALA A 23 3.43 2.81 10.28
C ALA A 23 2.92 3.53 11.54
N SER A 24 2.10 4.57 11.39
CA SER A 24 1.49 5.30 12.51
C SER A 24 0.62 4.39 13.39
N ILE A 25 -0.20 3.53 12.78
CA ILE A 25 -1.00 2.51 13.47
C ILE A 25 -0.11 1.55 14.26
N LEU A 26 0.97 1.03 13.65
CA LEU A 26 1.93 0.14 14.30
C LEU A 26 2.63 0.82 15.50
N PHE A 27 3.01 2.09 15.37
CA PHE A 27 3.54 2.87 16.48
C PHE A 27 2.51 3.05 17.60
N MET A 28 1.25 3.29 17.26
CA MET A 28 0.17 3.38 18.23
C MET A 28 -0.01 2.04 18.97
N TYR A 29 0.08 0.91 18.27
CA TYR A 29 0.08 -0.41 18.90
C TYR A 29 1.26 -0.62 19.85
N LEU A 30 2.47 -0.28 19.43
CA LEU A 30 3.65 -0.36 20.30
C LEU A 30 3.48 0.49 21.58
N ARG A 31 2.82 1.65 21.47
CA ARG A 31 2.54 2.53 22.63
C ARG A 31 1.42 1.97 23.53
N ILE A 32 0.36 1.42 22.96
CA ILE A 32 -0.80 0.90 23.72
C ILE A 32 -0.49 -0.44 24.40
N PHE A 33 0.22 -1.32 23.71
CA PHE A 33 0.64 -2.63 24.21
C PHE A 33 1.97 -2.54 24.97
N HIS A 34 2.13 -1.50 25.80
CA HIS A 34 3.15 -1.43 26.84
C HIS A 34 2.83 -2.45 27.96
N LEU A 35 2.77 -3.73 27.61
CA LEU A 35 2.52 -4.88 28.47
C LEU A 35 3.68 -5.88 28.30
N PRO A 36 3.97 -6.73 29.31
CA PRO A 36 5.21 -7.51 29.46
C PRO A 36 5.32 -8.73 28.52
N GLY A 37 4.70 -8.69 27.35
CA GLY A 37 4.81 -9.75 26.34
C GLY A 37 5.90 -9.43 25.32
N GLU A 38 7.14 -9.81 25.59
CA GLU A 38 8.29 -9.57 24.69
C GLU A 38 8.04 -10.04 23.25
N LYS A 39 7.31 -11.16 23.09
CA LYS A 39 6.99 -11.75 21.78
C LYS A 39 6.15 -10.84 20.88
N VAL A 40 5.11 -10.20 21.43
CA VAL A 40 4.22 -9.33 20.62
C VAL A 40 4.93 -8.05 20.22
N ARG A 41 5.80 -7.53 21.09
CA ARG A 41 6.65 -6.38 20.75
C ARG A 41 7.59 -6.70 19.59
N ILE A 42 8.24 -7.87 19.60
CA ILE A 42 9.10 -8.31 18.49
C ILE A 42 8.30 -8.41 17.19
N ILE A 43 7.10 -9.01 17.22
CA ILE A 43 6.23 -9.13 16.04
C ILE A 43 5.82 -7.75 15.50
N LEU A 44 5.45 -6.80 16.37
CA LEU A 44 5.08 -5.45 15.96
C LEU A 44 6.25 -4.70 15.32
N TRP A 45 7.45 -4.78 15.91
CA TRP A 45 8.65 -4.19 15.32
C TRP A 45 9.03 -4.85 13.99
N ALA A 46 8.94 -6.18 13.90
CA ALA A 46 9.17 -6.90 12.65
C ALA A 46 8.17 -6.47 11.56
N THR A 47 6.89 -6.33 11.92
CA THR A 47 5.83 -5.89 10.99
C THR A 47 6.07 -4.44 10.53
N LEU A 48 6.52 -3.56 11.43
CA LEU A 48 6.88 -2.18 11.08
C LEU A 48 8.06 -2.13 10.10
N ILE A 49 9.11 -2.90 10.36
CA ILE A 49 10.27 -2.97 9.46
C ILE A 49 9.84 -3.52 8.10
N LEU A 50 9.03 -4.58 8.06
CA LEU A 50 8.49 -5.14 6.82
C LEU A 50 7.64 -4.13 6.05
N ASN A 51 6.79 -3.35 6.72
CA ASN A 51 5.99 -2.31 6.07
C ASN A 51 6.88 -1.21 5.45
N ILE A 52 7.89 -0.74 6.18
CA ILE A 52 8.83 0.28 5.67
C ILE A 52 9.63 -0.26 4.48
N LEU A 53 10.15 -1.48 4.58
CA LEU A 53 10.89 -2.12 3.49
C LEU A 53 10.01 -2.28 2.25
N ASN A 54 8.77 -2.74 2.42
CA ASN A 54 7.82 -2.87 1.33
C ASN A 54 7.55 -1.51 0.66
N GLY A 55 7.24 -0.48 1.45
CA GLY A 55 7.01 0.86 0.92
C GLY A 55 8.21 1.40 0.13
N LEU A 56 9.43 1.23 0.66
CA LEU A 56 10.65 1.62 -0.05
C LEU A 56 10.79 0.88 -1.38
N ILE A 57 10.63 -0.44 -1.40
CA ILE A 57 10.72 -1.24 -2.64
C ILE A 57 9.76 -0.72 -3.69
N PHE A 58 8.49 -0.49 -3.33
CA PHE A 58 7.49 -0.03 -4.29
C PHE A 58 7.69 1.42 -4.73
N ILE A 59 8.21 2.28 -3.86
CA ILE A 59 8.64 3.63 -4.26
C ILE A 59 9.79 3.54 -5.28
N PHE A 60 10.81 2.73 -5.02
CA PHE A 60 11.93 2.56 -5.95
C PHE A 60 11.48 1.94 -7.29
N VAL A 61 10.67 0.89 -7.26
CA VAL A 61 10.13 0.28 -8.48
C VAL A 61 9.22 1.25 -9.23
N GLY A 62 8.43 2.06 -8.52
CA GLY A 62 7.64 3.13 -9.13
C GLY A 62 8.52 4.20 -9.77
N LEU A 63 9.60 4.62 -9.10
CA LEU A 63 10.55 5.62 -9.60
C LEU A 63 11.34 5.15 -10.83
N PHE A 64 11.65 3.86 -10.89
CA PHE A 64 12.42 3.24 -11.96
C PHE A 64 11.57 2.33 -12.86
N GLN A 65 10.25 2.58 -12.94
CA GLN A 65 9.30 1.72 -13.65
C GLN A 65 9.54 1.64 -15.18
N CYS A 66 10.28 2.60 -15.74
CA CYS A 66 10.63 2.68 -17.15
C CYS A 66 12.15 2.83 -17.34
N GLN A 67 12.67 2.18 -18.38
CA GLN A 67 14.05 2.30 -18.83
C GLN A 67 14.05 2.75 -20.31
N PRO A 68 14.51 3.98 -20.62
CA PRO A 68 14.95 5.05 -19.73
C PRO A 68 13.81 5.71 -18.91
N ILE A 69 14.13 6.33 -17.77
CA ILE A 69 13.15 7.00 -16.89
C ILE A 69 12.36 8.09 -17.64
N SER A 70 12.99 8.72 -18.64
CA SER A 70 12.34 9.71 -19.51
C SER A 70 11.09 9.19 -20.20
N LEU A 71 11.02 7.89 -20.49
CA LEU A 71 9.84 7.26 -21.08
C LEU A 71 8.58 7.40 -20.21
N ALA A 72 8.73 7.48 -18.88
CA ALA A 72 7.59 7.59 -17.97
C ALA A 72 6.72 8.83 -18.25
N TRP A 73 7.31 9.88 -18.83
CA TRP A 73 6.59 11.11 -19.23
C TRP A 73 6.78 11.45 -20.71
N THR A 74 7.36 10.59 -21.55
CA THR A 74 7.40 10.79 -23.02
C THR A 74 6.75 9.63 -23.77
N PHE A 75 6.17 8.65 -23.08
CA PHE A 75 5.49 7.51 -23.71
C PHE A 75 4.41 7.93 -24.73
N TRP A 76 3.72 9.06 -24.52
CA TRP A 76 2.68 9.54 -25.43
C TRP A 76 3.20 10.08 -26.77
N THR A 77 4.49 10.38 -26.90
CA THR A 77 5.04 11.01 -28.11
C THR A 77 5.35 10.01 -29.23
N GLY A 78 5.20 8.70 -29.01
CA GLY A 78 5.38 7.66 -30.03
C GLY A 78 6.82 7.41 -30.50
N GLU A 79 7.75 8.34 -30.27
CA GLU A 79 9.16 8.25 -30.67
C GLU A 79 10.06 7.50 -29.68
N ALA A 80 9.50 6.98 -28.59
CA ALA A 80 10.26 6.57 -27.42
C ALA A 80 10.60 5.07 -27.43
N MET A 81 11.84 4.70 -27.80
CA MET A 81 12.35 3.33 -27.67
C MET A 81 12.70 3.03 -26.20
N GLY A 82 12.00 2.10 -25.57
CA GLY A 82 12.30 1.66 -24.20
C GLY A 82 11.37 0.55 -23.71
N LYS A 83 11.67 0.00 -22.53
CA LYS A 83 10.83 -0.99 -21.85
C LYS A 83 10.31 -0.40 -20.53
N CYS A 84 9.01 -0.52 -20.30
CA CYS A 84 8.37 -0.19 -19.04
C CYS A 84 7.77 -1.45 -18.42
N ILE A 85 7.74 -1.49 -17.09
CA ILE A 85 7.01 -2.52 -16.33
C ILE A 85 5.51 -2.32 -16.51
N ASP A 86 4.77 -3.43 -16.54
CA ASP A 86 3.31 -3.42 -16.53
C ASP A 86 2.80 -2.84 -15.21
N ILE A 87 2.34 -1.59 -15.28
CA ILE A 87 1.79 -0.83 -14.14
C ILE A 87 0.61 -1.54 -13.48
N VAL A 88 -0.15 -2.35 -14.23
CA VAL A 88 -1.31 -3.08 -13.69
C VAL A 88 -0.83 -4.26 -12.85
N GLN A 89 0.17 -5.00 -13.33
CA GLN A 89 0.76 -6.10 -12.56
C GLN A 89 1.43 -5.59 -11.29
N LEU A 90 2.18 -4.49 -11.40
CA LEU A 90 2.81 -3.85 -10.25
C LEU A 90 1.77 -3.36 -9.24
N ALA A 91 0.69 -2.72 -9.70
CA ALA A 91 -0.39 -2.26 -8.84
C ALA A 91 -1.13 -3.42 -8.15
N LEU A 92 -1.37 -4.53 -8.85
CA LEU A 92 -1.98 -5.74 -8.29
C LEU A 92 -1.09 -6.38 -7.22
N ALA A 93 0.22 -6.50 -7.48
CA ALA A 93 1.17 -7.03 -6.51
C ALA A 93 1.23 -6.13 -5.26
N HIS A 94 1.32 -4.81 -5.44
CA HIS A 94 1.31 -3.86 -4.34
C HIS A 94 0.02 -3.95 -3.50
N ALA A 95 -1.13 -4.00 -4.18
CA ALA A 95 -2.44 -4.09 -3.52
C ALA A 95 -2.56 -5.38 -2.70
N GLY A 96 -2.14 -6.53 -3.26
CA GLY A 96 -2.18 -7.81 -2.56
C GLY A 96 -1.35 -7.82 -1.28
N ILE A 97 -0.11 -7.31 -1.33
CA ILE A 97 0.76 -7.22 -0.15
C ILE A 97 0.18 -6.26 0.89
N ASN A 98 -0.36 -5.12 0.45
CA ASN A 98 -0.96 -4.15 1.37
C ASN A 98 -2.16 -4.72 2.12
N ILE A 99 -3.05 -5.43 1.42
CA ILE A 99 -4.22 -6.09 2.03
C ILE A 99 -3.77 -7.17 3.01
N ALA A 100 -2.76 -7.99 2.64
CA ALA A 100 -2.22 -9.01 3.52
C ALA A 100 -1.66 -8.40 4.82
N LEU A 101 -0.93 -7.28 4.72
CA LEU A 101 -0.44 -6.54 5.87
C LEU A 101 -1.58 -5.97 6.73
N ASP A 102 -2.66 -5.46 6.13
CA ASP A 102 -3.82 -4.99 6.88
C ASP A 102 -4.48 -6.11 7.68
N VAL A 103 -4.73 -7.25 7.05
CA VAL A 103 -5.29 -8.43 7.72
C VAL A 103 -4.37 -8.89 8.86
N TRP A 104 -3.06 -8.95 8.62
CA TRP A 104 -2.07 -9.30 9.65
C TRP A 104 -2.09 -8.33 10.84
N MET A 105 -2.14 -7.03 10.56
CA MET A 105 -2.21 -5.98 11.58
C MET A 105 -3.51 -6.00 12.39
N LEU A 106 -4.59 -6.59 11.86
CA LEU A 106 -5.85 -6.84 12.59
C LEU A 106 -5.77 -8.11 13.46
N ILE A 107 -5.06 -9.15 13.01
CA ILE A 107 -4.92 -10.41 13.75
C ILE A 107 -4.08 -10.23 15.03
N ILE A 108 -3.00 -9.44 14.98
CA ILE A 108 -2.12 -9.19 16.13
C ILE A 108 -2.89 -8.72 17.38
N PRO A 109 -3.69 -7.64 17.35
CA PRO A 109 -4.43 -7.19 18.53
C PRO A 109 -5.58 -8.13 18.89
N ALA A 110 -6.20 -8.81 17.92
CA ALA A 110 -7.32 -9.72 18.16
C ALA A 110 -6.90 -10.94 19.00
N THR A 111 -5.75 -11.55 18.67
CA THR A 111 -5.18 -12.67 19.45
C THR A 111 -4.84 -12.24 20.89
N GLN A 112 -4.37 -11.00 21.06
CA GLN A 112 -4.02 -10.47 22.37
C GLN A 112 -5.23 -10.12 23.24
N ILE A 113 -6.35 -9.69 22.63
CA ILE A 113 -7.62 -9.48 23.35
C ILE A 113 -8.16 -10.80 23.90
N TRP A 114 -8.14 -11.87 23.10
CA TRP A 114 -8.63 -13.18 23.52
C TRP A 114 -7.83 -13.75 24.70
N SER A 115 -6.54 -13.42 24.76
CA SER A 115 -5.65 -13.89 25.82
C SER A 115 -5.70 -13.07 27.12
N MET A 116 -6.28 -11.86 27.14
CA MET A 116 -6.16 -10.96 28.29
C MET A 116 -7.40 -10.10 28.56
N ASN A 117 -7.76 -9.95 29.84
CA ASN A 117 -8.80 -9.05 30.33
C ASN A 117 -8.34 -7.58 30.27
N LEU A 118 -8.20 -7.04 29.05
CA LEU A 118 -7.68 -5.71 28.77
C LEU A 118 -8.66 -4.60 29.16
N ALA A 119 -8.13 -3.49 29.71
CA ALA A 119 -8.91 -2.32 30.09
C ALA A 119 -9.72 -1.72 28.93
N THR A 120 -10.93 -1.23 29.21
CA THR A 120 -11.93 -0.74 28.25
C THR A 120 -11.40 0.29 27.24
N LYS A 121 -10.42 1.12 27.63
CA LYS A 121 -9.75 2.08 26.75
C LYS A 121 -9.01 1.41 25.58
N LYS A 122 -8.37 0.26 25.81
CA LYS A 122 -7.67 -0.51 24.77
C LYS A 122 -8.65 -1.19 23.83
N LYS A 123 -9.77 -1.67 24.37
CA LYS A 123 -10.87 -2.27 23.60
C LYS A 123 -11.48 -1.26 22.60
N PHE A 124 -11.67 -0.01 23.01
CA PHE A 124 -12.17 1.06 22.13
C PHE A 124 -11.19 1.41 21.00
N ALA A 125 -9.89 1.54 21.30
CA ALA A 125 -8.87 1.81 20.29
C ALA A 125 -8.84 0.70 19.22
N ILE A 126 -8.97 -0.57 19.63
CA ILE A 126 -8.97 -1.70 18.71
C ILE A 126 -10.23 -1.73 17.84
N MET A 127 -11.42 -1.44 18.40
CA MET A 127 -12.64 -1.29 17.59
C MET A 127 -12.51 -0.17 16.54
N PHE A 128 -11.94 0.98 16.93
CA PHE A 128 -11.73 2.09 16.01
C PHE A 128 -10.76 1.72 14.88
N MET A 129 -9.70 0.97 15.19
CA MET A 129 -8.73 0.50 14.21
C MET A 129 -9.29 -0.57 13.28
N PHE A 130 -10.17 -1.45 13.78
CA PHE A 130 -10.90 -2.39 12.95
C PHE A 130 -11.82 -1.64 11.96
N GLY A 131 -12.49 -0.58 12.43
CA GLY A 131 -13.28 0.30 11.57
C GLY A 131 -12.45 1.00 10.48
N LEU A 132 -11.28 1.54 10.84
CA LEU A 132 -10.35 2.13 9.88
C LEU A 132 -9.83 1.11 8.86
N GLY A 133 -9.46 -0.09 9.30
CA GLY A 133 -9.05 -1.18 8.40
C GLY A 133 -10.14 -1.56 7.41
N LEU A 134 -11.38 -1.74 7.88
CA LEU A 134 -12.53 -2.03 7.01
C LEU A 134 -12.76 -0.91 5.99
N PHE A 135 -12.71 0.35 6.43
CA PHE A 135 -12.84 1.51 5.56
C PHE A 135 -11.77 1.56 4.48
N LEU A 136 -10.49 1.39 4.85
CA LEU A 136 -9.37 1.36 3.90
C LEU A 136 -9.49 0.18 2.90
N THR A 137 -10.03 -0.96 3.35
CA THR A 137 -10.28 -2.13 2.49
C THR A 137 -11.34 -1.80 1.43
N VAL A 138 -12.44 -1.14 1.83
CA VAL A 138 -13.49 -0.69 0.89
C VAL A 138 -12.94 0.30 -0.14
N VAL A 139 -12.16 1.28 0.30
CA VAL A 139 -11.50 2.26 -0.60
C VAL A 139 -10.55 1.56 -1.57
N SER A 140 -9.81 0.55 -1.11
CA SER A 140 -8.90 -0.24 -1.95
C SER A 140 -9.65 -1.07 -2.99
N CYS A 141 -10.76 -1.73 -2.61
CA CYS A 141 -11.63 -2.43 -3.55
C CYS A 141 -12.17 -1.48 -4.63
N TYR A 142 -12.65 -0.30 -4.23
CA TYR A 142 -13.12 0.71 -5.17
C TYR A 142 -12.01 1.12 -6.15
N ARG A 143 -10.79 1.36 -5.68
CA ARG A 143 -9.64 1.65 -6.55
C ARG A 143 -9.36 0.53 -7.57
N ILE A 144 -9.40 -0.73 -7.15
CA ILE A 144 -9.19 -1.88 -8.05
C ILE A 144 -10.28 -1.94 -9.11
N THR A 145 -11.56 -1.69 -8.76
CA THR A 145 -12.63 -1.67 -9.76
C THR A 145 -12.39 -0.63 -10.84
N GLN A 146 -11.91 0.56 -10.47
CA GLN A 146 -11.53 1.59 -11.44
C GLN A 146 -10.39 1.12 -12.35
N ILE A 147 -9.33 0.52 -11.78
CA ILE A 147 -8.19 0.00 -12.57
C ILE A 147 -8.65 -1.12 -13.53
N LEU A 148 -9.54 -2.00 -13.08
CA LEU A 148 -10.09 -3.09 -13.91
C LEU A 148 -11.00 -2.57 -15.02
N GLU A 149 -11.79 -1.52 -14.75
CA GLU A 149 -12.56 -0.82 -15.78
C GLU A 149 -11.62 -0.24 -16.85
N PHE A 150 -10.52 0.42 -16.46
CA PHE A 150 -9.51 0.90 -17.40
C PHE A 150 -8.83 -0.23 -18.18
N LYS A 151 -8.58 -1.39 -17.57
CA LYS A 151 -8.03 -2.57 -18.27
C LYS A 151 -9.01 -3.14 -19.31
N LYS A 152 -10.32 -3.00 -19.07
CA LYS A 152 -11.39 -3.47 -19.95
C LYS A 152 -11.52 -2.63 -21.23
N TYR A 153 -11.01 -1.40 -21.22
CA TYR A 153 -10.77 -0.58 -22.39
C TYR A 153 -9.27 -0.58 -22.72
N PRO A 154 -8.72 -1.64 -23.35
CA PRO A 154 -7.38 -1.54 -23.89
C PRO A 154 -7.39 -0.37 -24.88
N LEU A 155 -6.61 0.67 -24.59
CA LEU A 155 -6.02 1.49 -25.66
C LEU A 155 -5.18 0.52 -26.47
N ASN A 156 -5.81 -0.10 -27.46
CA ASN A 156 -5.20 -1.02 -28.39
C ASN A 156 -4.13 -0.26 -29.19
N PRO A 157 -2.83 -0.55 -29.05
CA PRO A 157 -1.82 -0.07 -29.97
C PRO A 157 -1.50 -1.16 -31.01
N THR A 158 -2.47 -1.98 -31.44
CA THR A 158 -2.44 -2.55 -32.80
C THR A 158 -3.08 -1.57 -33.76
N GLY A 159 -2.52 -0.37 -33.81
CA GLY A 159 -2.49 0.44 -35.01
C GLY A 159 -1.19 0.11 -35.72
N THR A 160 -1.28 -0.82 -36.67
CA THR A 160 -0.34 -0.90 -37.79
C THR A 160 0.03 0.50 -38.27
N CYS A 161 1.32 0.82 -38.21
CA CYS A 161 2.04 1.56 -39.24
C CYS A 161 3.35 0.81 -39.44
#